data_AF-V7CV19-F1
#
_entry.id   AF-V7CV19-F1
#
_cell.length_a   1.000
_cell.length_b   1.000
_cell.length_c   1.000
_cell.angle_alpha   90.00
_cell.angle_beta   90.00
_cell.angle_gamma   90.00
#
_symmetry.space_group_name_H-M   'P 1'
#
loop_
_entity.id
_entity.type
_entity.pdbx_description
1 polymer ?
#
loop_
_entity_poly.entity_id
_entity_poly.type
_entity_poly.pdbx_seq_one_letter_code
_entity_poly.pdbx_strand_id
1 'polypeptide(L)'
;MVNPGLFSGNKSVNSVKVSFRIPYFTQWGQSLLVCGSVPVLGAWNVKRGVLLSVIHQGSELIWGGSTTVPRGFQCQYSYYVVDDKKNVLRWETGKKRELIIPEGVQSGQEIVFRDLWQAASDALPFRSAFKDVIFRESWDLSDTTAGVNHINFEPEREAVLVQFKISCPNVEKDSSIYVIGSNTKLGQWKAEKGLKLSYFGESVWKAECVMQRSDFPLRYRYGKYDRNGKFSIETGSNREVSTNSSTNDVKYIFLSDGMLRETPWRGAGVAIPMFSVRSESDLGVGEFLDLKLLVDWAVASGFHLVQLLPINDTSVHGMWWDSYPYRYGSFKIIVEIR
;
A
#
# COMPACT_ATOMS: atom_id res chain seq x y z
N MET A 1 -31.38 49.08 22.02
CA MET A 1 -31.77 47.73 22.48
C MET A 1 -31.96 46.87 21.24
N VAL A 2 -30.98 46.01 20.95
CA VAL A 2 -31.00 45.13 19.78
C VAL A 2 -30.86 43.70 20.31
N ASN A 3 -31.87 42.88 20.05
CA ASN A 3 -31.93 41.46 20.40
C ASN A 3 -30.76 40.69 19.76
N PRO A 4 -29.93 39.98 20.53
CA PRO A 4 -29.08 38.93 19.99
C PRO A 4 -29.93 37.65 19.88
N GLY A 5 -30.27 37.28 18.65
CA GLY A 5 -30.93 36.02 18.35
C GLY A 5 -30.08 34.84 18.80
N LEU A 6 -30.71 33.95 19.58
CA LEU A 6 -30.21 32.64 19.94
C LEU A 6 -29.80 31.85 18.69
N PHE A 7 -28.51 31.58 18.52
CA PHE A 7 -28.06 30.41 17.78
C PHE A 7 -28.22 29.18 18.69
N SER A 8 -29.45 28.66 18.71
CA SER A 8 -29.78 27.36 19.30
C SER A 8 -29.01 26.27 18.54
N GLY A 9 -28.22 25.47 19.27
CA GLY A 9 -27.41 24.40 18.74
C GLY A 9 -28.20 23.40 17.90
N ASN A 10 -27.75 23.20 16.66
CA ASN A 10 -28.15 22.05 15.87
C ASN A 10 -27.52 20.79 16.48
N LYS A 11 -28.32 20.02 17.22
CA LYS A 11 -28.00 18.64 17.57
C LYS A 11 -27.64 17.88 16.29
N SER A 12 -26.50 17.20 16.29
CA SER A 12 -26.03 16.38 15.17
C SER A 12 -26.96 15.17 15.02
N VAL A 13 -27.81 15.13 13.99
CA VAL A 13 -28.80 14.03 13.86
C VAL A 13 -28.31 12.87 12.96
N ASN A 14 -27.23 13.02 12.19
CA ASN A 14 -26.70 11.92 11.35
C ASN A 14 -25.20 12.03 11.12
N SER A 15 -24.40 11.76 12.16
CA SER A 15 -22.96 11.90 12.07
C SER A 15 -22.23 10.64 12.54
N VAL A 16 -21.12 10.33 11.88
CA VAL A 16 -20.27 9.16 12.14
C VAL A 16 -18.90 9.67 12.55
N LYS A 17 -18.33 9.07 13.59
CA LYS A 17 -16.96 9.37 14.02
C LYS A 17 -15.98 8.53 13.21
N VAL A 18 -15.02 9.18 12.57
CA VAL A 18 -13.91 8.54 11.86
C VAL A 18 -12.65 8.79 12.67
N SER A 19 -11.97 7.72 13.07
CA SER A 19 -10.72 7.78 13.83
C SER A 19 -9.57 7.23 13.01
N PHE A 20 -8.50 7.98 12.91
CA PHE A 20 -7.25 7.61 12.26
C PHE A 20 -6.24 7.19 13.32
N ARG A 21 -5.53 6.10 13.09
CA ARG A 21 -4.46 5.59 13.95
C ARG A 21 -3.29 5.12 13.10
N ILE A 22 -2.09 5.59 13.41
CA ILE A 22 -0.89 5.23 12.67
C ILE A 22 0.31 5.16 13.62
N PRO A 23 0.98 4.00 13.74
CA PRO A 23 2.26 3.92 14.44
C PRO A 23 3.33 4.61 13.58
N TYR A 24 3.95 5.66 14.13
CA TYR A 24 4.97 6.42 13.42
C TYR A 24 5.88 7.18 14.39
N PHE A 25 7.19 7.00 14.28
CA PHE A 25 8.17 7.70 15.11
C PHE A 25 8.46 9.10 14.57
N THR A 26 8.19 10.11 15.39
CA THR A 26 8.49 11.52 15.11
C THR A 26 9.69 11.99 15.92
N GLN A 27 10.38 13.01 15.42
CA GLN A 27 11.39 13.75 16.17
C GLN A 27 10.75 14.89 16.97
N TRP A 28 11.50 15.46 17.91
CA TRP A 28 11.04 16.63 18.65
C TRP A 28 10.73 17.80 17.70
N GLY A 29 9.63 18.53 17.96
CA GLY A 29 9.12 19.57 17.06
C GLY A 29 8.41 19.05 15.80
N GLN A 30 8.23 17.74 15.64
CA GLN A 30 7.46 17.15 14.55
C GLN A 30 6.11 16.65 15.07
N SER A 31 5.06 16.89 14.27
CA SER A 31 3.71 16.37 14.49
C SER A 31 3.18 15.64 13.27
N LEU A 32 2.21 14.75 13.47
CA LEU A 32 1.53 14.07 12.37
C LEU A 32 0.15 14.67 12.11
N LEU A 33 -0.23 14.76 10.83
CA LEU A 33 -1.49 15.36 10.40
C LEU A 33 -2.09 14.57 9.23
N VAL A 34 -3.42 14.44 9.24
CA VAL A 34 -4.21 13.84 8.14
C VAL A 34 -4.84 14.94 7.30
N CYS A 35 -4.57 14.94 6.00
CA CYS A 35 -5.20 15.86 5.07
C CYS A 35 -5.82 15.10 3.90
N GLY A 36 -6.97 15.56 3.43
CA GLY A 36 -7.74 14.88 2.39
C GLY A 36 -8.47 15.81 1.45
N SER A 37 -9.16 15.23 0.48
CA SER A 37 -9.77 15.94 -0.66
C SER A 37 -10.95 16.84 -0.32
N VAL A 38 -11.48 16.75 0.90
CA VAL A 38 -12.72 17.40 1.32
C VAL A 38 -12.49 18.40 2.46
N PRO A 39 -13.36 19.42 2.64
CA PRO A 39 -13.14 20.50 3.59
C PRO A 39 -12.93 20.06 5.05
N VAL A 40 -13.63 19.01 5.49
CA VAL A 40 -13.50 18.46 6.85
C VAL A 40 -12.13 17.84 7.12
N LEU A 41 -11.39 17.46 6.08
CA LEU A 41 -9.99 17.02 6.12
C LEU A 41 -9.04 18.07 5.51
N GLY A 42 -9.48 19.32 5.36
CA GLY A 42 -8.65 20.43 4.91
C GLY A 42 -8.61 20.69 3.39
N ALA A 43 -9.26 19.88 2.56
CA ALA A 43 -9.29 20.04 1.09
C ALA A 43 -7.88 20.20 0.47
N TRP A 44 -6.97 19.30 0.83
CA TRP A 44 -5.53 19.31 0.49
C TRP A 44 -4.73 20.52 0.99
N ASN A 45 -5.33 21.43 1.77
CA ASN A 45 -4.61 22.43 2.52
C ASN A 45 -4.15 21.84 3.86
N VAL A 46 -2.88 21.44 3.93
CA VAL A 46 -2.29 20.80 5.11
C VAL A 46 -2.46 21.64 6.38
N LYS A 47 -2.43 22.97 6.30
CA LYS A 47 -2.62 23.83 7.49
C LYS A 47 -4.01 23.66 8.12
N ARG A 48 -4.99 23.23 7.32
CA ARG A 48 -6.38 22.94 7.71
C ARG A 48 -6.65 21.44 7.95
N GLY A 49 -5.65 20.58 7.82
CA GLY A 49 -5.82 19.15 8.08
C GLY A 49 -6.02 18.84 9.57
N VAL A 50 -6.42 17.61 9.84
CA VAL A 50 -6.69 17.09 11.19
C VAL A 50 -5.36 16.74 11.84
N LEU A 51 -4.95 17.54 12.84
CA LEU A 51 -3.76 17.26 13.64
C LEU A 51 -4.01 16.03 14.52
N LEU A 52 -3.06 15.09 14.53
CA LEU A 52 -3.12 13.91 15.38
C LEU A 52 -2.42 14.19 16.71
N SER A 53 -2.76 13.42 17.74
CA SER A 53 -2.11 13.43 19.04
C SER A 53 -1.41 12.10 19.31
N VAL A 54 -0.39 12.12 20.16
CA VAL A 54 0.34 10.92 20.54
C VAL A 54 -0.48 10.12 21.55
N ILE A 55 -0.61 8.83 21.29
CA ILE A 55 -1.22 7.82 22.15
C ILE A 55 -0.17 6.75 22.39
N HIS A 56 0.23 6.56 23.65
CA HIS A 56 1.13 5.49 24.04
C HIS A 56 0.33 4.20 24.26
N GLN A 57 0.71 3.14 23.56
CA GLN A 57 0.15 1.81 23.76
C GLN A 57 1.28 0.83 24.04
N GLY A 58 1.55 0.56 25.33
CA GLY A 58 2.75 -0.16 25.74
C GLY A 58 4.01 0.61 25.38
N SER A 59 4.91 -0.03 24.63
CA SER A 59 6.14 0.59 24.10
C SER A 59 5.98 1.25 22.72
N GLU A 60 4.81 1.14 22.09
CA GLU A 60 4.56 1.70 20.76
C GLU A 60 4.03 3.13 20.83
N LEU A 61 4.55 3.99 19.94
CA LEU A 61 4.09 5.36 19.73
C LEU A 61 3.11 5.38 18.56
N ILE A 62 1.84 5.62 18.87
CA ILE A 62 0.75 5.68 17.90
C ILE A 62 0.24 7.12 17.83
N TRP A 63 0.16 7.68 16.62
CA TRP A 63 -0.55 8.93 16.39
C TRP A 63 -2.02 8.63 16.14
N GLY A 64 -2.91 9.31 16.86
CA GLY A 64 -4.35 9.12 16.77
C GLY A 64 -5.10 10.44 16.67
N GLY A 65 -6.21 10.45 15.96
CA GLY A 65 -7.08 11.62 15.88
C GLY A 65 -8.40 11.24 15.24
N SER A 66 -9.43 12.05 15.47
CA SER A 66 -10.76 11.74 14.95
C SER A 66 -11.46 12.98 14.40
N THR A 67 -12.35 12.76 13.45
CA THR A 67 -13.25 13.78 12.90
C THR A 67 -14.64 13.21 12.73
N THR A 68 -15.64 14.07 12.67
CA THR A 68 -17.04 13.68 12.52
C THR A 68 -17.51 14.06 11.12
N VAL A 69 -18.11 13.10 10.43
CA VAL A 69 -18.52 13.24 9.03
C VAL A 69 -19.95 12.75 8.83
N PRO A 70 -20.67 13.21 7.79
CA PRO A 70 -22.01 12.70 7.49
C PRO A 70 -21.97 11.23 7.04
N ARG A 71 -23.13 10.56 7.08
CA ARG A 71 -23.30 9.22 6.47
C ARG A 71 -23.10 9.30 4.95
N GLY A 72 -22.61 8.21 4.35
CA GLY A 72 -22.30 8.16 2.91
C GLY A 72 -21.09 9.00 2.50
N PHE A 73 -20.31 9.49 3.46
CA PHE A 73 -19.11 10.27 3.19
C PHE A 73 -18.04 9.43 2.51
N GLN A 74 -17.44 10.02 1.48
CA GLN A 74 -16.28 9.46 0.77
C GLN A 74 -15.24 10.55 0.54
N CYS A 75 -13.97 10.19 0.68
CA CYS A 75 -12.87 11.09 0.35
C CYS A 75 -11.56 10.33 0.14
N GLN A 76 -10.58 11.04 -0.40
CA GLN A 76 -9.19 10.59 -0.38
C GLN A 76 -8.41 11.31 0.71
N TYR A 77 -7.44 10.64 1.34
CA TYR A 77 -6.59 11.23 2.38
C TYR A 77 -5.13 10.73 2.31
N SER A 78 -4.25 11.42 3.02
CA SER A 78 -2.81 11.11 3.14
C SER A 78 -2.28 11.65 4.46
N TYR A 79 -1.26 11.00 5.02
CA TYR A 79 -0.57 11.49 6.21
C TYR A 79 0.61 12.41 5.84
N TYR A 80 0.84 13.41 6.70
CA TYR A 80 1.89 14.42 6.58
C TYR A 80 2.62 14.55 7.92
N VAL A 81 3.95 14.66 7.87
CA VAL A 81 4.78 15.11 8.99
C VAL A 81 4.96 16.62 8.84
N VAL A 82 4.66 17.36 9.89
CA VAL A 82 4.72 18.81 9.90
C VAL A 82 5.53 19.35 11.08
N ASP A 83 6.03 20.58 10.96
CA ASP A 83 6.57 21.34 12.09
C ASP A 83 5.45 22.00 12.93
N ASP A 84 5.83 22.70 14.00
CA ASP A 84 4.89 23.43 14.87
C ASP A 84 4.06 24.51 14.15
N LYS A 85 4.55 25.02 13.02
CA LYS A 85 3.86 26.01 12.17
C LYS A 85 3.03 25.35 11.06
N LYS A 86 2.89 24.02 11.09
CA LYS A 86 2.23 23.19 10.08
C LYS A 86 2.85 23.30 8.67
N ASN A 87 4.15 23.59 8.58
CA ASN A 87 4.87 23.44 7.31
C ASN A 87 5.15 21.96 7.07
N VAL A 88 4.98 21.52 5.83
CA VAL A 88 5.20 20.12 5.45
C VAL A 88 6.68 19.81 5.48
N LEU A 89 7.07 18.85 6.31
CA LEU A 89 8.42 18.29 6.35
C LEU A 89 8.51 17.03 5.48
N ARG A 90 7.49 16.16 5.57
CA ARG A 90 7.40 14.91 4.80
C ARG A 90 5.93 14.55 4.55
N TRP A 91 5.69 13.72 3.53
CA TRP A 91 4.38 13.15 3.24
C TRP A 91 4.52 11.71 2.76
N GLU A 92 3.45 10.94 2.84
CA GLU A 92 3.42 9.57 2.35
C GLU A 92 3.64 9.47 0.84
N THR A 93 4.34 8.42 0.42
CA THR A 93 4.54 8.12 -1.02
C THR A 93 3.46 7.16 -1.51
N GLY A 94 3.09 7.26 -2.79
CA GLY A 94 2.15 6.33 -3.41
C GLY A 94 0.76 6.92 -3.61
N LYS A 95 -0.23 6.04 -3.79
CA LYS A 95 -1.62 6.44 -4.05
C LYS A 95 -2.28 6.99 -2.79
N LYS A 96 -3.12 8.01 -2.97
CA LYS A 96 -3.95 8.54 -1.90
C LYS A 96 -4.88 7.44 -1.37
N ARG A 97 -5.05 7.41 -0.04
CA ARG A 97 -5.89 6.42 0.63
C ARG A 97 -7.34 6.77 0.41
N GLU A 98 -8.18 5.77 0.19
CA GLU A 98 -9.63 5.96 0.07
C GLU A 98 -10.29 5.71 1.41
N LEU A 99 -11.20 6.62 1.76
CA LEU A 99 -12.09 6.50 2.90
C LEU A 99 -13.51 6.49 2.34
N ILE A 100 -14.23 5.39 2.60
CA ILE A 100 -15.64 5.23 2.24
C ILE A 100 -16.36 4.76 3.49
N ILE A 101 -17.44 5.45 3.86
CA ILE A 101 -18.30 5.02 4.96
C ILE A 101 -19.26 3.92 4.47
N PRO A 102 -19.25 2.72 5.08
CA PRO A 102 -20.21 1.67 4.73
C PRO A 102 -21.66 2.09 4.96
N GLU A 103 -22.57 1.67 4.08
CA GLU A 103 -23.99 2.08 4.09
C GLU A 103 -24.72 1.70 5.40
N GLY A 104 -24.27 0.61 6.06
CA GLY A 104 -24.84 0.10 7.31
C GLY A 104 -24.45 0.85 8.59
N VAL A 105 -23.63 1.91 8.51
CA VAL A 105 -23.18 2.65 9.70
C VAL A 105 -24.29 3.57 10.23
N GLN A 106 -24.58 3.45 11.52
CA GLN A 106 -25.56 4.27 12.23
C GLN A 106 -24.94 5.54 12.83
N SER A 107 -25.77 6.54 13.11
CA SER A 107 -25.31 7.78 13.75
C SER A 107 -24.74 7.51 15.14
N GLY A 108 -23.63 8.16 15.48
CA GLY A 108 -22.91 7.98 16.75
C GLY A 108 -21.92 6.81 16.76
N GLN A 109 -21.92 5.95 15.74
CA GLN A 109 -20.93 4.88 15.61
C GLN A 109 -19.56 5.44 15.18
N GLU A 110 -18.53 4.66 15.49
CA GLU A 110 -17.13 4.95 15.19
C GLU A 110 -16.55 3.93 14.19
N ILE A 111 -15.82 4.46 13.23
CA ILE A 111 -15.03 3.73 12.26
C ILE A 111 -13.56 4.05 12.53
N VAL A 112 -12.72 3.02 12.64
CA VAL A 112 -11.30 3.18 12.92
C VAL A 112 -10.48 2.74 11.71
N PHE A 113 -9.66 3.64 11.18
CA PHE A 113 -8.63 3.35 10.19
C PHE A 113 -7.29 3.19 10.92
N ARG A 114 -6.72 1.99 10.85
CA ARG A 114 -5.37 1.70 11.33
C ARG A 114 -4.46 1.54 10.13
N ASP A 115 -3.61 2.53 9.92
CA ASP A 115 -2.73 2.62 8.75
C ASP A 115 -1.27 2.45 9.15
N LEU A 116 -0.46 1.88 8.25
CA LEU A 116 1.00 1.98 8.30
C LEU A 116 1.50 3.00 7.29
N TRP A 117 2.54 3.77 7.65
CA TRP A 117 3.13 4.79 6.80
C TRP A 117 3.61 4.22 5.46
N GLN A 118 3.19 4.82 4.34
CA GLN A 118 3.67 4.43 3.01
C GLN A 118 5.02 5.09 2.70
N ALA A 119 6.09 4.32 2.88
CA ALA A 119 7.45 4.76 2.61
C ALA A 119 7.79 4.72 1.11
N ALA A 120 8.71 5.57 0.67
CA ALA A 120 9.18 5.58 -0.71
C ALA A 120 9.94 4.29 -1.10
N SER A 121 10.57 3.62 -0.12
CA SER A 121 11.22 2.31 -0.28
C SER A 121 10.24 1.25 -0.78
N ASP A 122 8.99 1.34 -0.34
CA ASP A 122 7.95 0.34 -0.59
C ASP A 122 7.28 0.58 -1.96
N ALA A 123 7.62 1.67 -2.64
CA ALA A 123 7.04 2.03 -3.94
C ALA A 123 7.69 1.29 -5.12
N LEU A 124 8.89 0.73 -4.95
CA LEU A 124 9.64 0.09 -6.04
C LEU A 124 8.87 -1.05 -6.72
N PRO A 125 8.25 -2.00 -5.99
CA PRO A 125 7.46 -3.08 -6.58
C PRO A 125 6.27 -2.63 -7.43
N PHE A 126 5.80 -1.40 -7.23
CA PHE A 126 4.65 -0.83 -7.95
C PHE A 126 5.05 -0.03 -9.19
N ARG A 127 6.35 0.13 -9.46
CA ARG A 127 6.84 0.74 -10.70
C ARG A 127 6.64 -0.24 -11.85
N SER A 128 6.44 0.27 -13.06
CA SER A 128 6.17 -0.54 -14.25
C SER A 128 7.24 -1.62 -14.50
N ALA A 129 8.52 -1.31 -14.25
CA ALA A 129 9.63 -2.26 -14.35
C ALA A 129 9.46 -3.50 -13.48
N PHE A 130 8.84 -3.37 -12.30
CA PHE A 130 8.54 -4.51 -11.43
C PHE A 130 7.15 -5.06 -11.72
N LYS A 131 6.13 -4.22 -11.68
CA LYS A 131 4.72 -4.62 -11.77
C LYS A 131 4.37 -5.26 -13.12
N ASP A 132 4.69 -4.59 -14.22
CA ASP A 132 4.28 -5.01 -15.57
C ASP A 132 5.32 -5.92 -16.23
N VAL A 133 6.50 -5.90 -15.60
CA VAL A 133 7.83 -6.44 -15.86
C VAL A 133 8.15 -7.83 -15.24
N ILE A 134 9.00 -7.76 -14.22
CA ILE A 134 9.51 -8.82 -13.33
C ILE A 134 8.39 -9.63 -12.65
N PHE A 135 7.34 -8.97 -12.20
CA PHE A 135 6.20 -9.60 -11.53
C PHE A 135 5.05 -9.85 -12.49
N ARG A 136 5.20 -9.73 -13.81
CA ARG A 136 4.07 -9.93 -14.75
C ARG A 136 3.46 -11.33 -14.69
N GLU A 137 4.25 -12.34 -14.33
CA GLU A 137 3.73 -13.71 -14.10
C GLU A 137 2.83 -13.80 -12.85
N SER A 138 2.84 -12.76 -12.00
CA SER A 138 1.84 -12.52 -10.97
C SER A 138 0.55 -11.90 -11.52
N TRP A 139 -0.06 -12.57 -12.51
CA TRP A 139 -1.49 -12.51 -12.89
C TRP A 139 -1.77 -11.98 -14.30
N ASP A 140 -2.54 -12.76 -15.05
CA ASP A 140 -3.16 -12.32 -16.31
C ASP A 140 -4.35 -11.38 -16.02
N LEU A 141 -4.30 -10.20 -16.62
CA LEU A 141 -5.16 -9.02 -16.43
C LEU A 141 -6.62 -9.15 -16.91
N SER A 142 -7.24 -10.33 -16.85
CA SER A 142 -8.64 -10.47 -17.28
C SER A 142 -9.59 -11.14 -16.29
N ASP A 143 -9.10 -11.77 -15.22
CA ASP A 143 -9.98 -12.51 -14.33
C ASP A 143 -10.00 -11.99 -12.90
N THR A 144 -11.22 -11.67 -12.47
CA THR A 144 -11.66 -11.42 -11.10
C THR A 144 -11.09 -10.17 -10.41
N THR A 145 -11.75 -9.03 -10.65
CA THR A 145 -12.37 -8.34 -9.50
C THR A 145 -13.39 -9.30 -8.88
N ALA A 146 -12.91 -10.36 -8.22
CA ALA A 146 -13.73 -11.06 -7.26
C ALA A 146 -13.95 -10.01 -6.19
N GLY A 147 -15.10 -9.33 -6.27
CA GLY A 147 -15.49 -8.34 -5.28
C GLY A 147 -15.18 -8.95 -3.92
N VAL A 148 -14.55 -8.17 -3.05
CA VAL A 148 -14.52 -8.53 -1.63
C VAL A 148 -15.95 -8.94 -1.34
N ASN A 149 -16.15 -10.15 -0.81
CA ASN A 149 -17.45 -10.57 -0.33
C ASN A 149 -17.79 -9.59 0.79
N HIS A 150 -18.39 -8.45 0.41
CA HIS A 150 -18.76 -7.42 1.34
C HIS A 150 -19.78 -8.08 2.23
N ILE A 151 -19.38 -8.29 3.47
CA ILE A 151 -20.28 -8.90 4.43
C ILE A 151 -21.36 -7.84 4.63
N ASN A 152 -22.59 -8.17 4.25
CA ASN A 152 -23.76 -7.39 4.63
C ASN A 152 -23.86 -7.46 6.15
N PHE A 153 -23.19 -6.50 6.79
CA PHE A 153 -23.01 -6.47 8.23
C PHE A 153 -24.07 -5.57 8.84
N GLU A 154 -25.00 -6.19 9.54
CA GLU A 154 -25.90 -5.49 10.45
C GLU A 154 -25.21 -5.36 11.81
N PRO A 155 -24.89 -4.13 12.27
CA PRO A 155 -24.09 -3.95 13.46
C PRO A 155 -24.87 -4.34 14.74
N GLU A 156 -24.75 -5.60 15.15
CA GLU A 156 -25.17 -6.07 16.48
C GLU A 156 -24.38 -5.35 17.60
N ARG A 157 -24.89 -5.38 18.84
CA ARG A 157 -24.31 -4.60 19.96
C ARG A 157 -22.83 -4.84 20.21
N GLU A 158 -22.33 -6.07 20.06
CA GLU A 158 -20.94 -6.44 20.39
C GLU A 158 -20.10 -6.84 19.17
N ALA A 159 -20.71 -6.92 17.99
CA ALA A 159 -20.02 -7.28 16.77
C ALA A 159 -19.23 -6.08 16.21
N VAL A 160 -18.05 -6.38 15.67
CA VAL A 160 -17.13 -5.45 15.01
C VAL A 160 -16.67 -6.07 13.70
N LEU A 161 -16.89 -5.38 12.58
CA LEU A 161 -16.35 -5.79 11.28
C LEU A 161 -14.89 -5.35 11.17
N VAL A 162 -13.99 -6.32 10.94
CA VAL A 162 -12.57 -6.06 10.72
C VAL A 162 -12.25 -6.35 9.25
N GLN A 163 -11.75 -5.35 8.54
CA GLN A 163 -11.23 -5.51 7.18
C GLN A 163 -9.71 -5.56 7.22
N PHE A 164 -9.13 -6.69 6.83
CA PHE A 164 -7.70 -6.87 6.63
C PHE A 164 -7.34 -6.44 5.21
N LYS A 165 -6.37 -5.53 5.06
CA LYS A 165 -5.85 -5.09 3.77
C LYS A 165 -4.33 -5.16 3.77
N ILE A 166 -3.77 -5.93 2.85
CA ILE A 166 -2.33 -6.12 2.68
C ILE A 166 -1.92 -5.96 1.22
N SER A 167 -0.73 -5.45 0.98
CA SER A 167 -0.13 -5.38 -0.34
C SER A 167 0.91 -6.48 -0.54
N CYS A 168 0.72 -7.28 -1.60
CA CYS A 168 1.60 -8.38 -1.98
C CYS A 168 1.88 -8.30 -3.50
N PRO A 169 2.89 -7.52 -3.93
CA PRO A 169 3.22 -7.37 -5.35
C PRO A 169 3.99 -8.55 -5.94
N ASN A 170 4.62 -9.37 -5.11
CA ASN A 170 5.36 -10.55 -5.53
C ASN A 170 4.58 -11.84 -5.20
N VAL A 171 3.55 -12.12 -5.98
CA VAL A 171 2.64 -13.27 -5.75
C VAL A 171 2.47 -14.07 -7.04
N GLU A 172 3.15 -15.20 -7.15
CA GLU A 172 3.04 -16.09 -8.32
C GLU A 172 1.57 -16.45 -8.64
N LYS A 173 1.31 -16.78 -9.92
CA LYS A 173 0.03 -17.32 -10.37
C LYS A 173 -0.41 -18.49 -9.47
N ASP A 174 -1.71 -18.58 -9.23
CA ASP A 174 -2.37 -19.59 -8.37
C ASP A 174 -2.00 -19.55 -6.88
N SER A 175 -1.18 -18.58 -6.46
CA SER A 175 -0.91 -18.36 -5.03
C SER A 175 -2.13 -17.76 -4.33
N SER A 176 -2.30 -18.10 -3.06
CA SER A 176 -3.40 -17.61 -2.23
C SER A 176 -2.89 -16.98 -0.94
N ILE A 177 -3.39 -15.79 -0.61
CA ILE A 177 -3.03 -15.05 0.61
C ILE A 177 -4.05 -15.35 1.72
N TYR A 178 -3.56 -15.55 2.94
CA TYR A 178 -4.36 -15.84 4.13
C TYR A 178 -3.95 -14.97 5.30
N VAL A 179 -4.90 -14.70 6.20
CA VAL A 179 -4.64 -14.21 7.56
C VAL A 179 -4.88 -15.36 8.53
N ILE A 180 -3.89 -15.62 9.38
CA ILE A 180 -3.96 -16.58 10.48
C ILE A 180 -3.70 -15.89 11.80
N GLY A 181 -4.31 -16.36 12.88
CA GLY A 181 -4.20 -15.69 14.18
C GLY A 181 -4.70 -16.51 15.34
N SER A 182 -4.66 -15.93 16.54
CA SER A 182 -5.03 -16.60 17.78
C SER A 182 -6.53 -16.91 17.88
N ASN A 183 -7.38 -16.15 17.20
CA ASN A 183 -8.82 -16.31 17.23
C ASN A 183 -9.28 -17.53 16.40
N THR A 184 -10.42 -18.13 16.79
CA THR A 184 -11.04 -19.26 16.08
C THR A 184 -11.38 -18.94 14.63
N LYS A 185 -11.85 -17.71 14.35
CA LYS A 185 -12.15 -17.22 12.99
C LYS A 185 -10.90 -16.99 12.13
N LEU A 186 -9.73 -16.87 12.76
CA LEU A 186 -8.43 -16.78 12.10
C LEU A 186 -7.65 -18.10 12.18
N GLY A 187 -8.31 -19.20 12.52
CA GLY A 187 -7.75 -20.55 12.43
C GLY A 187 -6.83 -20.98 13.57
N GLN A 188 -6.69 -20.21 14.66
CA GLN A 188 -5.84 -20.56 15.82
C GLN A 188 -4.40 -20.92 15.41
N TRP A 189 -3.78 -20.10 14.56
CA TRP A 189 -2.45 -20.30 13.98
C TRP A 189 -2.30 -21.49 13.02
N LYS A 190 -3.41 -22.13 12.60
CA LYS A 190 -3.41 -23.20 11.60
C LYS A 190 -3.69 -22.64 10.22
N ALA A 191 -2.80 -22.91 9.27
CA ALA A 191 -2.86 -22.38 7.91
C ALA A 191 -4.09 -22.87 7.15
N GLU A 192 -4.57 -24.09 7.40
CA GLU A 192 -5.74 -24.67 6.69
C GLU A 192 -7.06 -24.03 7.14
N LYS A 193 -7.07 -23.39 8.32
CA LYS A 193 -8.24 -22.71 8.90
C LYS A 193 -8.12 -21.19 8.83
N GLY A 194 -7.12 -20.67 8.12
CA GLY A 194 -6.90 -19.24 7.96
C GLY A 194 -8.03 -18.57 7.16
N LEU A 195 -8.19 -17.27 7.36
CA LEU A 195 -9.10 -16.45 6.57
C LEU A 195 -8.45 -16.17 5.20
N LYS A 196 -9.02 -16.69 4.11
CA LYS A 196 -8.54 -16.44 2.74
C LYS A 196 -8.85 -14.99 2.32
N LEU A 197 -7.88 -14.33 1.69
CA LEU A 197 -8.04 -12.99 1.13
C LEU A 197 -8.42 -13.06 -0.34
N SER A 198 -9.25 -12.11 -0.76
CA SER A 198 -9.60 -11.86 -2.15
C SER A 198 -8.71 -10.77 -2.71
N TYR A 199 -8.29 -10.92 -3.97
CA TYR A 199 -7.56 -9.89 -4.66
C TYR A 199 -8.47 -8.73 -5.05
N PHE A 200 -7.96 -7.52 -4.85
CA PHE A 200 -8.70 -6.27 -5.08
C PHE A 200 -8.03 -5.40 -6.15
N GLY A 201 -7.16 -5.97 -6.98
CA GLY A 201 -6.40 -5.20 -7.96
C GLY A 201 -5.13 -4.58 -7.38
N GLU A 202 -4.21 -4.22 -8.27
CA GLU A 202 -2.99 -3.48 -7.95
C GLU A 202 -2.16 -4.09 -6.81
N SER A 203 -2.06 -5.42 -6.81
CA SER A 203 -1.31 -6.15 -5.78
C SER A 203 -1.88 -6.01 -4.37
N VAL A 204 -3.13 -5.57 -4.21
CA VAL A 204 -3.82 -5.44 -2.92
C VAL A 204 -4.76 -6.61 -2.71
N TRP A 205 -4.73 -7.13 -1.48
CA TRP A 205 -5.56 -8.24 -1.03
C TRP A 205 -6.39 -7.80 0.17
N LYS A 206 -7.65 -8.23 0.21
CA LYS A 206 -8.60 -7.86 1.26
C LYS A 206 -9.39 -9.06 1.76
N ALA A 207 -9.70 -9.07 3.05
CA ALA A 207 -10.71 -9.95 3.65
C ALA A 207 -11.47 -9.20 4.74
N GLU A 208 -12.75 -9.54 4.89
CA GLU A 208 -13.59 -9.03 5.96
C GLU A 208 -13.95 -10.17 6.90
N CYS A 209 -13.96 -9.87 8.19
CA CYS A 209 -14.37 -10.82 9.22
C CYS A 209 -15.09 -10.09 10.34
N VAL A 210 -16.27 -10.60 10.71
CA VAL A 210 -17.00 -10.10 11.89
C VAL A 210 -16.38 -10.74 13.12
N MET A 211 -15.98 -9.93 14.09
CA MET A 211 -15.41 -10.34 15.37
C MET A 211 -16.31 -9.88 16.51
N GLN A 212 -16.35 -10.64 17.61
CA GLN A 212 -16.98 -10.17 18.84
C GLN A 212 -16.01 -9.29 19.61
N ARG A 213 -16.52 -8.35 20.41
CA ARG A 213 -15.65 -7.49 21.22
C ARG A 213 -14.77 -8.27 22.21
N SER A 214 -15.27 -9.41 22.69
CA SER A 214 -14.52 -10.36 23.53
C SER A 214 -13.36 -11.05 22.82
N ASP A 215 -13.33 -11.03 21.47
CA ASP A 215 -12.25 -11.64 20.69
C ASP A 215 -10.97 -10.79 20.72
N PHE A 216 -11.05 -9.51 21.12
CA PHE A 216 -9.91 -8.60 21.17
C PHE A 216 -9.13 -8.73 22.50
N PRO A 217 -7.79 -8.60 22.47
CA PRO A 217 -6.95 -8.26 21.34
C PRO A 217 -6.73 -9.43 20.36
N LEU A 218 -6.78 -9.13 19.06
CA LEU A 218 -6.47 -10.10 18.00
C LEU A 218 -4.98 -10.06 17.71
N ARG A 219 -4.32 -11.22 17.77
CA ARG A 219 -2.96 -11.41 17.27
C ARG A 219 -3.02 -12.20 15.98
N TYR A 220 -2.39 -11.69 14.94
CA TYR A 220 -2.47 -12.30 13.61
C TYR A 220 -1.19 -12.10 12.81
N ARG A 221 -1.09 -12.89 11.74
CA ARG A 221 -0.06 -12.82 10.71
C ARG A 221 -0.65 -13.12 9.35
N TYR A 222 -0.02 -12.56 8.33
CA TYR A 222 -0.28 -12.93 6.94
C TYR A 222 0.58 -14.13 6.54
N GLY A 223 0.08 -14.93 5.60
CA GLY A 223 0.84 -15.99 4.95
C GLY A 223 0.34 -16.24 3.54
N LYS A 224 1.14 -16.93 2.73
CA LYS A 224 0.81 -17.29 1.35
C LYS A 224 1.08 -18.76 1.08
N TYR A 225 0.16 -19.39 0.37
CA TYR A 225 0.42 -20.66 -0.31
C TYR A 225 1.00 -20.38 -1.69
N ASP A 226 2.10 -21.05 -2.02
CA ASP A 226 2.62 -21.08 -3.39
C ASP A 226 1.80 -22.03 -4.28
N ARG A 227 2.12 -22.07 -5.58
CA ARG A 227 1.50 -22.98 -6.55
C ARG A 227 1.65 -24.47 -6.21
N ASN A 228 2.63 -24.83 -5.38
CA ASN A 228 2.90 -26.20 -4.95
C ASN A 228 2.16 -26.56 -3.65
N GLY A 229 1.39 -25.63 -3.08
CA GLY A 229 0.68 -25.83 -1.81
C GLY A 229 1.57 -25.67 -0.57
N LYS A 230 2.79 -25.13 -0.69
CA LYS A 230 3.65 -24.81 0.46
C LYS A 230 3.21 -23.49 1.09
N PHE A 231 2.92 -23.54 2.39
CA PHE A 231 2.59 -22.34 3.16
C PHE A 231 3.85 -21.63 3.67
N SER A 232 3.91 -20.32 3.47
CA SER A 232 4.93 -19.43 4.02
C SER A 232 4.27 -18.33 4.84
N ILE A 233 4.80 -18.07 6.04
CA ILE A 233 4.27 -17.08 6.99
C ILE A 233 5.14 -15.82 6.99
N GLU A 234 4.53 -14.66 7.23
CA GLU A 234 5.29 -13.42 7.33
C GLU A 234 6.31 -13.44 8.49
N THR A 235 7.41 -12.73 8.26
CA THR A 235 8.55 -12.58 9.16
C THR A 235 8.31 -11.47 10.20
N GLY A 236 9.04 -11.54 11.32
CA GLY A 236 8.94 -10.57 12.41
C GLY A 236 7.96 -10.96 13.52
N SER A 237 7.50 -9.96 14.28
CA SER A 237 6.53 -10.11 15.37
C SER A 237 5.10 -10.22 14.86
N ASN A 238 4.22 -10.77 15.70
CA ASN A 238 2.78 -10.82 15.41
C ASN A 238 2.23 -9.39 15.30
N ARG A 239 1.29 -9.18 14.37
CA ARG A 239 0.49 -7.97 14.33
C ARG A 239 -0.58 -8.08 15.40
N GLU A 240 -0.88 -6.97 16.08
CA GLU A 240 -1.87 -6.93 17.15
C GLU A 240 -2.87 -5.79 16.91
N VAL A 241 -4.15 -6.08 17.06
CA VAL A 241 -5.21 -5.08 17.08
C VAL A 241 -6.04 -5.24 18.34
N SER A 242 -6.24 -4.12 19.05
CA SER A 242 -7.09 -4.03 20.23
C SER A 242 -8.25 -3.05 19.99
N THR A 243 -9.30 -3.17 20.79
CA THR A 243 -10.36 -2.15 20.87
C THR A 243 -10.24 -1.44 22.21
N ASN A 244 -9.64 -0.24 22.23
CA ASN A 244 -9.40 0.50 23.48
C ASN A 244 -10.64 1.26 23.98
N SER A 245 -11.77 1.20 23.27
CA SER A 245 -12.98 1.90 23.73
C SER A 245 -13.75 1.03 24.72
N SER A 246 -14.14 1.59 25.86
CA SER A 246 -15.16 1.01 26.74
C SER A 246 -16.58 1.16 26.17
N THR A 247 -16.76 1.98 25.12
CA THR A 247 -18.05 2.17 24.45
C THR A 247 -18.21 1.27 23.23
N ASN A 248 -19.41 0.73 23.04
CA ASN A 248 -19.77 -0.16 21.91
C ASN A 248 -19.92 0.58 20.56
N ASP A 249 -19.39 1.80 20.47
CA ASP A 249 -19.56 2.66 19.31
C ASP A 249 -18.68 2.23 18.13
N VAL A 250 -17.51 1.63 18.40
CA VAL A 250 -16.62 1.12 17.35
C VAL A 250 -17.26 -0.10 16.69
N LYS A 251 -17.62 0.04 15.42
CA LYS A 251 -18.25 -1.04 14.61
C LYS A 251 -17.41 -1.52 13.45
N TYR A 252 -16.50 -0.68 12.97
CA TYR A 252 -15.68 -0.99 11.79
C TYR A 252 -14.21 -0.69 12.09
N ILE A 253 -13.34 -1.63 11.77
CA ILE A 253 -11.89 -1.46 11.86
C ILE A 253 -11.28 -1.82 10.50
N PHE A 254 -10.70 -0.84 9.83
CA PHE A 254 -9.95 -1.02 8.59
C PHE A 254 -8.45 -1.10 8.91
N LEU A 255 -7.82 -2.22 8.59
CA LEU A 255 -6.41 -2.49 8.84
C LEU A 255 -5.64 -2.40 7.52
N SER A 256 -4.93 -1.29 7.29
CA SER A 256 -4.01 -1.14 6.15
C SER A 256 -2.59 -1.52 6.57
N ASP A 257 -2.28 -2.80 6.45
CA ASP A 257 -1.07 -3.45 7.01
C ASP A 257 0.21 -3.28 6.18
N GLY A 258 0.18 -2.42 5.17
CA GLY A 258 1.33 -2.14 4.31
C GLY A 258 1.70 -3.33 3.42
N MET A 259 3.00 -3.57 3.24
CA MET A 259 3.51 -4.72 2.51
C MET A 259 3.61 -5.98 3.38
N LEU A 260 3.43 -7.15 2.76
CA LEU A 260 3.74 -8.44 3.38
C LEU A 260 5.21 -8.47 3.81
N ARG A 261 5.47 -8.84 5.08
CA ARG A 261 6.83 -8.91 5.63
C ARG A 261 7.52 -10.20 5.21
N GLU A 262 8.00 -10.26 3.97
CA GLU A 262 8.73 -11.41 3.45
C GLU A 262 10.20 -11.08 3.17
N THR A 263 10.97 -12.11 2.83
CA THR A 263 12.34 -11.90 2.35
C THR A 263 12.29 -11.02 1.10
N PRO A 264 13.00 -9.89 1.06
CA PRO A 264 12.99 -9.01 -0.11
C PRO A 264 13.37 -9.76 -1.37
N TRP A 265 12.69 -9.44 -2.48
CA TRP A 265 13.07 -9.95 -3.79
C TRP A 265 14.52 -9.54 -4.10
N ARG A 266 15.28 -10.48 -4.66
CA ARG A 266 16.65 -10.26 -5.12
C ARG A 266 16.72 -10.65 -6.58
N GLY A 267 17.28 -9.76 -7.38
CA GLY A 267 17.60 -10.05 -8.77
C GLY A 267 18.94 -9.45 -9.13
N ALA A 268 19.49 -9.96 -10.22
CA ALA A 268 20.70 -9.44 -10.84
C ALA A 268 20.36 -8.97 -12.25
N GLY A 269 21.11 -7.97 -12.73
CA GLY A 269 21.00 -7.48 -14.10
C GLY A 269 22.36 -7.12 -14.65
N VAL A 270 22.43 -6.96 -15.96
CA VAL A 270 23.65 -6.59 -16.69
C VAL A 270 23.44 -5.24 -17.36
N ALA A 271 24.46 -4.38 -17.28
CA ALA A 271 24.52 -3.14 -18.04
C ALA A 271 25.62 -3.26 -19.09
N ILE A 272 25.27 -3.15 -20.37
CA ILE A 272 26.20 -3.41 -21.47
C ILE A 272 26.05 -2.35 -22.58
N PRO A 273 27.16 -1.82 -23.14
CA PRO A 273 27.09 -1.01 -24.34
C PRO A 273 26.85 -1.87 -25.57
N MET A 274 25.97 -1.40 -26.46
CA MET A 274 25.66 -2.13 -27.71
C MET A 274 26.90 -2.47 -28.54
N PHE A 275 27.85 -1.55 -28.66
CA PHE A 275 29.07 -1.77 -29.43
C PHE A 275 29.96 -2.92 -28.91
N SER A 276 29.74 -3.39 -27.67
CA SER A 276 30.50 -4.48 -27.07
C SER A 276 29.85 -5.85 -27.26
N VAL A 277 28.60 -5.89 -27.72
CA VAL A 277 27.93 -7.14 -28.10
C VAL A 277 28.52 -7.58 -29.43
N ARG A 278 28.95 -8.84 -29.51
CA ARG A 278 29.58 -9.42 -30.71
C ARG A 278 28.93 -10.75 -31.01
N SER A 279 28.61 -10.98 -32.28
CA SER A 279 28.24 -12.29 -32.81
C SER A 279 29.10 -12.63 -34.01
N GLU A 280 29.08 -13.89 -34.43
CA GLU A 280 29.76 -14.33 -35.66
C GLU A 280 29.15 -13.72 -36.93
N SER A 281 27.91 -13.21 -36.83
CA SER A 281 27.16 -12.57 -37.92
C SER A 281 27.26 -11.04 -37.94
N ASP A 282 27.81 -10.41 -36.89
CA ASP A 282 27.99 -8.96 -36.77
C ASP A 282 29.16 -8.48 -37.63
N LEU A 283 29.04 -7.27 -38.17
CA LEU A 283 30.11 -6.54 -38.87
C LEU A 283 31.18 -5.96 -37.93
N GLY A 284 31.17 -6.33 -36.65
CA GLY A 284 32.13 -5.87 -35.65
C GLY A 284 31.81 -4.47 -35.12
N VAL A 285 30.53 -4.06 -35.12
CA VAL A 285 30.08 -2.78 -34.55
C VAL A 285 28.97 -2.93 -33.49
N GLY A 286 28.47 -4.14 -33.27
CA GLY A 286 27.43 -4.45 -32.28
C GLY A 286 26.06 -4.09 -32.81
N GLU A 287 25.35 -5.08 -33.35
CA GLU A 287 24.07 -4.88 -34.02
C GLU A 287 22.87 -5.16 -33.11
N PHE A 288 21.74 -4.51 -33.37
CA PHE A 288 20.52 -4.74 -32.59
C PHE A 288 20.00 -6.19 -32.68
N LEU A 289 20.34 -6.92 -33.74
CA LEU A 289 19.97 -8.34 -33.86
C LEU A 289 20.69 -9.21 -32.83
N ASP A 290 21.91 -8.83 -32.43
CA ASP A 290 22.69 -9.55 -31.42
C ASP A 290 22.11 -9.42 -30.00
N LEU A 291 21.18 -8.49 -29.80
CA LEU A 291 20.43 -8.39 -28.54
C LEU A 291 19.67 -9.66 -28.21
N LYS A 292 19.24 -10.43 -29.21
CA LYS A 292 18.57 -11.72 -28.98
C LYS A 292 19.51 -12.69 -28.28
N LEU A 293 20.75 -12.78 -28.76
CA LEU A 293 21.79 -13.63 -28.16
C LEU A 293 22.17 -13.18 -26.76
N LEU A 294 22.26 -11.85 -26.55
CA LEU A 294 22.49 -11.27 -25.22
C LEU A 294 21.35 -11.63 -24.25
N VAL A 295 20.09 -11.54 -24.72
CA VAL A 295 18.92 -11.91 -23.93
C VAL A 295 18.96 -13.39 -23.60
N ASP A 296 19.19 -14.28 -24.58
CA ASP A 296 19.28 -15.73 -24.37
C ASP A 296 20.37 -16.09 -23.35
N TRP A 297 21.55 -15.48 -23.47
CA TRP A 297 22.64 -15.63 -22.49
C TRP A 297 22.23 -15.16 -21.10
N ALA A 298 21.51 -14.05 -21.04
CA ALA A 298 21.11 -13.47 -19.78
C ALA A 298 19.96 -14.26 -19.10
N VAL A 299 19.05 -14.88 -19.88
CA VAL A 299 18.08 -15.89 -19.38
C VAL A 299 18.86 -17.03 -18.74
N ALA A 300 19.79 -17.61 -19.50
CA ALA A 300 20.57 -18.77 -19.07
C ALA A 300 21.43 -18.48 -17.82
N SER A 301 21.83 -17.23 -17.63
CA SER A 301 22.60 -16.77 -16.47
C SER A 301 21.73 -16.37 -15.26
N GLY A 302 20.40 -16.38 -15.39
CA GLY A 302 19.47 -15.97 -14.32
C GLY A 302 19.40 -14.46 -14.09
N PHE A 303 19.76 -13.65 -15.09
CA PHE A 303 19.56 -12.21 -15.02
C PHE A 303 18.09 -11.85 -15.29
N HIS A 304 17.61 -10.84 -14.55
CA HIS A 304 16.23 -10.37 -14.61
C HIS A 304 16.13 -9.04 -15.38
N LEU A 305 17.25 -8.45 -15.77
CA LEU A 305 17.30 -7.12 -16.36
C LEU A 305 18.53 -6.96 -17.26
N VAL A 306 18.33 -6.54 -18.51
CA VAL A 306 19.39 -5.98 -19.37
C VAL A 306 19.16 -4.49 -19.52
N GLN A 307 20.16 -3.71 -19.11
CA GLN A 307 20.23 -2.30 -19.39
C GLN A 307 21.23 -2.05 -20.52
N LEU A 308 20.76 -1.48 -21.62
CA LEU A 308 21.67 -0.96 -22.63
C LEU A 308 22.17 0.41 -22.21
N LEU A 309 23.48 0.61 -22.31
CA LEU A 309 24.07 1.94 -22.18
C LEU A 309 23.53 2.84 -23.31
N PRO A 310 23.48 4.17 -23.11
CA PRO A 310 22.82 5.07 -24.06
C PRO A 310 23.28 4.88 -25.50
N ILE A 311 22.31 4.83 -26.41
CA ILE A 311 22.54 4.76 -27.85
C ILE A 311 22.02 6.09 -28.41
N ASN A 312 22.89 7.08 -28.52
CA ASN A 312 22.52 8.36 -29.12
C ASN A 312 22.90 8.37 -30.60
N ASP A 313 22.11 9.10 -31.38
CA ASP A 313 22.51 9.57 -32.69
C ASP A 313 23.73 10.50 -32.54
N THR A 314 24.81 10.17 -33.24
CA THR A 314 26.08 10.92 -33.26
C THR A 314 26.07 12.03 -34.32
N SER A 315 24.90 12.52 -34.72
CA SER A 315 24.73 13.51 -35.80
C SER A 315 24.22 14.87 -35.32
N VAL A 316 24.46 15.23 -34.05
CA VAL A 316 23.81 16.40 -33.43
C VAL A 316 24.24 17.74 -34.04
N HIS A 317 25.51 17.88 -34.44
CA HIS A 317 26.07 19.12 -35.00
C HIS A 317 26.65 18.94 -36.41
N GLY A 318 26.70 17.72 -36.95
CA GLY A 318 27.29 17.41 -38.25
C GLY A 318 28.81 17.60 -38.30
N MET A 319 29.49 17.50 -37.15
CA MET A 319 30.91 17.82 -37.00
C MET A 319 31.73 16.58 -36.62
N TRP A 320 33.05 16.59 -36.87
CA TRP A 320 33.93 15.43 -36.64
C TRP A 320 34.00 14.96 -35.17
N TRP A 321 33.69 15.83 -34.21
CA TRP A 321 33.65 15.50 -32.78
C TRP A 321 32.30 14.95 -32.30
N ASP A 322 31.30 14.79 -33.17
CA ASP A 322 30.00 14.24 -32.78
C ASP A 322 30.01 12.73 -32.53
N SER A 323 31.18 12.09 -32.60
CA SER A 323 31.43 10.66 -32.39
C SER A 323 31.19 10.15 -30.95
N TYR A 324 30.57 10.93 -30.04
CA TYR A 324 30.37 10.54 -28.64
C TYR A 324 28.91 10.15 -28.35
N PRO A 325 28.57 8.84 -28.37
CA PRO A 325 27.19 8.36 -28.25
C PRO A 325 26.59 8.51 -26.84
N TYR A 326 27.28 9.17 -25.89
CA TYR A 326 26.89 9.25 -24.47
C TYR A 326 26.58 10.67 -23.96
N ARG A 327 26.29 11.65 -24.83
CA ARG A 327 25.86 13.01 -24.38
C ARG A 327 24.50 13.02 -23.65
N TYR A 328 24.30 14.05 -22.82
CA TYR A 328 23.12 14.29 -21.96
C TYR A 328 21.82 14.40 -22.77
N GLY A 329 21.07 13.30 -22.83
CA GLY A 329 19.79 13.17 -23.54
C GLY A 329 19.36 11.70 -23.66
N SER A 330 19.72 10.88 -22.67
CA SER A 330 19.87 9.42 -22.80
C SER A 330 18.54 8.68 -22.93
N PHE A 331 18.35 7.94 -24.03
CA PHE A 331 17.38 6.85 -24.07
C PHE A 331 17.98 5.64 -23.36
N LYS A 332 17.34 5.20 -22.26
CA LYS A 332 17.65 3.91 -21.62
C LYS A 332 16.72 2.87 -22.23
N ILE A 333 17.28 1.96 -23.02
CA ILE A 333 16.55 0.76 -23.44
C ILE A 333 16.77 -0.28 -22.35
N ILE A 334 15.68 -0.61 -21.65
CA ILE A 334 15.63 -1.71 -20.72
C ILE A 334 15.00 -2.87 -21.49
N VAL A 335 15.81 -3.87 -21.81
CA VAL A 335 15.32 -5.12 -22.37
C VAL A 335 15.16 -6.07 -21.20
N GLU A 336 13.92 -6.43 -20.91
CA GLU A 336 13.68 -7.44 -19.90
C GLU A 336 13.69 -8.82 -20.56
N ILE A 337 14.23 -9.76 -19.79
CA ILE A 337 14.46 -11.13 -20.19
C ILE A 337 13.37 -11.98 -19.55
N ARG A 338 12.64 -12.74 -20.37
CA ARG A 338 11.63 -13.70 -19.93
C ARG A 338 12.15 -15.12 -20.06
#